data_AF-A0A3B8URH1-F1
#
_entry.id   AF-A0A3B8URH1-F1
#
_cell.length_a   1.000
_cell.length_b   1.000
_cell.length_c   1.000
_cell.angle_alpha   90.00
_cell.angle_beta   90.00
_cell.angle_gamma   90.00
#
_symmetry.space_group_name_H-M   'P 1'
#
loop_
_entity.id
_entity.type
_entity.pdbx_description
1 polymer ?
#
loop_
_entity_poly.entity_id
_entity_poly.type
_entity_poly.pdbx_seq_one_letter_code
_entity_poly.pdbx_strand_id
1 'polypeptide(L)'
;DKDMMNSEIGFGRKVLQVFEDNGISFEHMPSGIDTMTVFVHQDEFVEKEQKVLAELHRAVNPDSIELESDLALIAVVGRSMRNNSGLA
;
A
#
# COMPACT_ATOMS: atom_id res chain seq x y z
N ASP A 1 -10.84 0.94 -3.26
CA ASP A 1 -11.06 2.29 -3.80
C ASP A 1 -11.87 3.18 -2.86
N LYS A 2 -11.69 4.49 -2.99
CA LYS A 2 -12.48 5.51 -2.31
C LYS A 2 -12.57 6.76 -3.19
N ASP A 3 -13.78 7.22 -3.52
CA ASP A 3 -13.97 8.44 -4.31
C ASP A 3 -13.26 9.66 -3.69
N MET A 4 -12.46 10.38 -4.49
CA MET A 4 -11.69 11.56 -4.10
C MET A 4 -10.81 11.34 -2.86
N MET A 5 -10.26 10.13 -2.72
CA MET A 5 -9.36 9.75 -1.63
C MET A 5 -8.24 10.78 -1.40
N ASN A 6 -7.63 11.29 -2.47
CA ASN A 6 -6.54 12.27 -2.39
C ASN A 6 -6.94 13.62 -1.76
N SER A 7 -8.24 13.89 -1.66
CA SER A 7 -8.79 15.11 -1.07
C SER A 7 -9.01 14.96 0.44
N GLU A 8 -9.02 13.73 0.97
CA GLU A 8 -9.08 13.49 2.41
C GLU A 8 -7.69 13.68 3.04
N ILE A 9 -7.53 14.74 3.82
CA ILE A 9 -6.26 15.03 4.51
C ILE A 9 -5.89 13.89 5.46
N GLY A 10 -4.74 13.28 5.20
CA GLY A 10 -4.16 12.24 6.04
C GLY A 10 -4.65 10.83 5.76
N PHE A 11 -5.37 10.59 4.66
CA PHE A 11 -5.80 9.23 4.26
C PHE A 11 -4.64 8.22 4.28
N GLY A 12 -3.57 8.50 3.52
CA GLY A 12 -2.40 7.61 3.46
C GLY A 12 -1.75 7.39 4.82
N ARG A 13 -1.63 8.44 5.64
CA ARG A 13 -1.12 8.33 7.02
C ARG A 13 -1.99 7.39 7.86
N LYS A 14 -3.32 7.51 7.82
CA LYS A 14 -4.23 6.65 8.58
C LYS A 14 -4.09 5.19 8.17
N VAL A 15 -3.94 4.91 6.88
CA VAL A 15 -3.72 3.54 6.40
C VAL A 15 -2.38 3.00 6.87
N LEU A 16 -1.30 3.76 6.72
CA LEU A 16 0.03 3.33 7.19
C LEU A 16 0.07 3.16 8.72
N GLN A 17 -0.68 3.96 9.47
CA GLN A 17 -0.83 3.77 10.92
C GLN A 17 -1.43 2.40 11.26
N VAL A 18 -2.42 1.91 10.50
CA VAL A 18 -3.00 0.58 10.74
C VAL A 18 -1.95 -0.52 10.54
N PHE A 19 -1.09 -0.41 9.53
CA PHE A 19 0.01 -1.36 9.34
C PHE A 19 1.04 -1.27 10.48
N GLU A 20 1.41 -0.06 10.90
CA GLU A 20 2.29 0.19 12.04
C GLU A 20 1.76 -0.42 13.34
N ASP A 21 0.49 -0.18 13.67
CA ASP A 21 -0.17 -0.68 14.89
C ASP A 21 -0.27 -2.22 14.91
N ASN A 22 -0.23 -2.85 13.73
CA ASN A 22 -0.16 -4.30 13.57
C ASN A 22 1.27 -4.84 13.44
N GLY A 23 2.29 -3.98 13.46
CA GLY A 23 3.70 -4.37 13.32
C GLY A 23 3.96 -5.03 11.97
N ILE A 24 3.38 -4.50 10.90
CA ILE A 24 3.61 -4.93 9.51
C ILE A 24 4.38 -3.82 8.82
N SER A 25 5.53 -4.17 8.24
CA SER A 25 6.31 -3.21 7.44
C SER A 25 5.76 -3.16 6.02
N PHE A 26 5.69 -1.95 5.45
CA PHE A 26 5.33 -1.77 4.04
C PHE A 26 6.60 -1.58 3.18
N GLU A 27 6.52 -2.03 1.94
CA GLU A 27 7.59 -1.92 0.95
C GLU A 27 7.40 -0.72 0.03
N HIS A 28 6.24 -0.65 -0.62
CA HIS A 28 5.88 0.38 -1.58
C HIS A 28 4.42 0.80 -1.40
N MET A 29 4.12 2.06 -1.70
CA MET A 29 2.75 2.58 -1.66
C MET A 29 2.49 3.52 -2.83
N PRO A 30 2.08 3.00 -3.99
CA PRO A 30 1.52 3.82 -5.06
C PRO A 30 0.14 4.36 -4.69
N SER A 31 -0.12 5.61 -5.05
CA SER A 31 -1.43 6.25 -4.87
C SER A 31 -1.88 6.95 -6.13
N GLY A 32 -3.17 6.83 -6.44
CA GLY A 32 -3.88 7.59 -7.46
C GLY A 32 -4.80 8.66 -6.86
N ILE A 33 -5.80 9.07 -7.64
CA ILE A 33 -6.83 10.02 -7.19
C ILE A 33 -7.77 9.32 -6.19
N ASP A 34 -8.20 8.10 -6.53
CA ASP A 34 -9.24 7.33 -5.81
C ASP A 34 -8.73 5.99 -5.26
N THR A 35 -7.51 5.60 -5.62
CA THR A 35 -6.95 4.29 -5.30
C THR A 35 -5.62 4.41 -4.57
N MET A 36 -5.34 3.49 -3.66
CA MET A 36 -4.05 3.36 -3.02
C MET A 36 -3.73 1.89 -2.83
N THR A 37 -2.54 1.50 -3.28
CA THR A 37 -2.02 0.14 -3.16
C THR A 37 -0.91 0.16 -2.12
N VAL A 38 -0.91 -0.80 -1.20
CA VAL A 38 0.17 -0.96 -0.22
C VAL A 38 0.74 -2.36 -0.39
N PHE A 39 2.05 -2.44 -0.66
CA PHE A 39 2.78 -3.70 -0.75
C PHE A 39 3.36 -4.05 0.61
N VAL A 40 3.10 -5.27 1.07
CA VAL A 40 3.57 -5.81 2.35
C VAL A 40 4.08 -7.24 2.18
N HIS A 41 4.90 -7.72 3.12
CA HIS A 41 5.29 -9.12 3.14
C HIS A 41 4.09 -10.01 3.48
N GLN A 42 3.81 -11.00 2.62
CA GLN A 42 2.67 -11.91 2.76
C GLN A 42 2.69 -12.64 4.11
N ASP A 43 3.84 -13.16 4.51
CA ASP A 43 3.98 -13.91 5.77
C ASP A 43 3.65 -13.06 7.01
N GLU A 44 3.93 -11.75 6.99
CA GLU A 44 3.60 -10.83 8.09
C GLU A 44 2.11 -10.44 8.10
N PHE A 45 1.47 -10.47 6.94
CA PHE A 45 0.08 -10.04 6.74
C PHE A 45 -0.94 -11.15 7.00
N VAL A 46 -0.69 -12.37 6.54
CA VAL A 46 -1.67 -13.49 6.57
C VAL A 46 -2.20 -13.75 7.99
N GLU A 47 -1.34 -13.71 9.01
CA GLU A 47 -1.77 -13.95 10.40
C GLU A 47 -2.66 -12.83 10.96
N LYS A 48 -2.61 -11.63 10.36
CA LYS A 48 -3.26 -10.40 10.86
C LYS A 48 -4.34 -9.86 9.91
N GLU A 49 -4.56 -10.51 8.77
CA GLU A 49 -5.42 -10.05 7.67
C GLU A 49 -6.76 -9.50 8.16
N GLN A 50 -7.53 -10.31 8.87
CA GLN A 50 -8.88 -9.93 9.32
C GLN A 50 -8.88 -8.74 10.27
N LYS A 51 -7.84 -8.62 11.12
CA LYS A 51 -7.69 -7.49 12.04
C LYS A 51 -7.34 -6.21 11.26
N VAL A 52 -6.38 -6.30 10.34
CA VAL A 52 -5.96 -5.18 9.50
C VAL A 52 -7.12 -4.68 8.64
N LEU A 53 -7.86 -5.56 7.97
CA LEU A 53 -9.03 -5.20 7.17
C LEU A 53 -10.09 -4.47 8.01
N ALA A 54 -10.42 -4.98 9.19
CA ALA A 54 -11.39 -4.37 10.08
C ALA A 54 -10.95 -2.97 10.55
N GLU A 55 -9.66 -2.79 10.84
CA GLU A 55 -9.10 -1.50 11.26
C GLU A 55 -9.03 -0.51 10.10
N LEU A 56 -8.68 -0.94 8.88
CA LEU A 56 -8.73 -0.12 7.67
C LEU A 56 -10.15 0.38 7.38
N HIS A 57 -11.15 -0.50 7.46
CA HIS A 57 -12.55 -0.09 7.30
C HIS A 57 -12.97 0.96 8.32
N ARG A 58 -12.52 0.85 9.58
CA ARG A 58 -12.82 1.84 10.63
C ARG A 58 -12.06 3.15 10.44
N ALA A 59 -10.80 3.09 10.01
CA ALA A 59 -9.93 4.25 9.94
C ALA A 59 -10.28 5.18 8.78
N VAL A 60 -10.63 4.62 7.61
CA VAL A 60 -10.77 5.39 6.37
C VAL A 60 -12.06 5.11 5.59
N ASN A 61 -12.86 4.13 6.01
CA ASN A 61 -14.13 3.75 5.37
C ASN A 61 -14.04 3.73 3.82
N PRO A 62 -13.23 2.83 3.24
CA PRO A 62 -13.08 2.72 1.80
C PRO A 62 -14.34 2.08 1.18
N ASP A 63 -14.58 2.36 -0.10
CA ASP A 63 -15.68 1.77 -0.87
C ASP A 63 -15.38 0.30 -1.22
N SER A 64 -14.12 -0.02 -1.48
CA SER A 64 -13.64 -1.38 -1.70
C SER A 64 -12.22 -1.61 -1.18
N ILE A 65 -11.90 -2.85 -0.80
CA ILE A 65 -10.53 -3.32 -0.55
C ILE A 65 -10.34 -4.61 -1.34
N GLU A 66 -9.26 -4.66 -2.12
CA GLU A 66 -8.85 -5.84 -2.88
C GLU A 66 -7.51 -6.35 -2.35
N LEU A 67 -7.37 -7.68 -2.29
CA LEU A 67 -6.17 -8.35 -1.85
C LEU A 67 -5.62 -9.16 -3.01
N GLU A 68 -4.39 -8.86 -3.42
CA GLU A 68 -3.63 -9.62 -4.40
C GLU A 68 -2.44 -10.29 -3.71
N SER A 69 -2.34 -11.62 -3.86
CA SER A 69 -1.27 -12.45 -3.29
C SER A 69 -0.31 -12.95 -4.37
N ASP A 70 0.80 -13.57 -3.96
CA ASP A 70 1.77 -14.20 -4.86
C ASP A 70 2.45 -13.23 -5.85
N LEU A 71 2.63 -11.98 -5.42
CA LEU A 71 3.36 -10.96 -6.17
C LEU A 71 4.87 -11.04 -5.88
N ALA A 72 5.69 -10.87 -6.92
CA ALA A 72 7.14 -10.75 -6.80
C ALA A 72 7.60 -9.36 -7.28
N LEU A 73 8.42 -8.68 -6.48
CA LEU A 73 9.00 -7.39 -6.84
C LEU A 73 10.41 -7.58 -7.44
N ILE A 74 10.62 -7.13 -8.67
CA ILE A 74 11.94 -7.13 -9.33
C ILE A 74 12.48 -5.70 -9.32
N ALA A 75 13.51 -5.46 -8.51
CA ALA A 75 14.23 -4.20 -8.51
C ALA A 75 15.48 -4.29 -9.39
N VAL A 76 15.54 -3.50 -10.45
CA VAL A 76 16.73 -3.37 -11.30
C VAL A 76 17.56 -2.18 -10.82
N VAL A 77 18.82 -2.43 -10.42
CA VAL A 77 19.72 -1.39 -9.89
C VAL A 77 20.97 -1.21 -10.76
N GLY A 78 21.33 0.03 -11.05
CA GLY A 78 22.47 0.36 -11.89
C GLY A 78 22.90 1.83 -11.75
N ARG A 79 24.22 2.08 -11.65
CA ARG A 79 24.78 3.42 -11.36
C ARG A 79 24.43 4.48 -12.41
N SER A 80 24.15 4.07 -13.65
CA SER A 80 23.84 4.96 -14.78
C SER A 80 22.34 5.05 -15.11
N MET A 81 21.45 4.44 -14.32
CA MET A 81 20.00 4.42 -14.60
C MET A 81 19.30 5.76 -14.35
N ARG A 82 19.89 6.65 -13.55
CA ARG A 82 19.26 7.91 -13.13
C ARG A 82 19.04 8.93 -14.25
N ASN A 83 19.93 8.98 -15.25
CA ASN A 83 19.98 10.07 -16.24
C ASN A 83 20.07 9.58 -17.71
N ASN A 84 19.75 8.31 -17.97
CA ASN A 84 19.75 7.78 -19.34
C ASN A 84 18.31 7.57 -19.81
N SER A 85 17.88 8.30 -20.83
CA SER A 85 16.59 8.09 -21.48
C SER A 85 16.60 6.77 -22.26
N GLY A 86 15.44 6.09 -22.32
CA GLY A 86 15.30 4.79 -22.99
C GLY A 86 15.59 3.56 -22.12
N LEU A 87 15.82 3.75 -20.81
CA LEU A 87 15.90 2.69 -19.81
C LEU A 87 14.60 2.69 -18.97
N ALA A 88 13.48 2.28 -19.59
CA ALA A 88 12.21 2.04 -18.92
C ALA A 88 11.45 0.95 -19.68
#